data_AF-A0A814Z9N6-F1
#
_entry.id   AF-A0A814Z9N6-F1
#
_cell.length_a   1.000
_cell.length_b   1.000
_cell.length_c   1.000
_cell.angle_alpha   90.00
_cell.angle_beta   90.00
_cell.angle_gamma   90.00
#
_symmetry.space_group_name_H-M   'P 1'
#
loop_
_entity.id
_entity.type
_entity.pdbx_description
1 polymer ?
#
loop_
_entity_poly.entity_id
_entity_poly.type
_entity_poly.pdbx_seq_one_letter_code
_entity_poly.pdbx_strand_id
1 'polypeptide(L)'
;IWTSNRLSIIEAFGFYPFLIVYPILRLFKIAFGIKPKTGAQTTIYCAVDPLLEHSGDLYFEHCAVSRPSWLCTHDAFANQLWQISCEAVEV
;
A
#
# COMPACT_ATOMS: atom_id res chain seq x y z
N ILE A 1 -31.89 -18.15 32.84
CA ILE A 1 -30.46 -18.55 32.97
C ILE A 1 -29.73 -18.56 31.60
N TRP A 2 -30.44 -18.65 30.45
CA TRP A 2 -29.83 -18.78 29.11
C TRP A 2 -29.73 -17.49 28.24
N THR A 3 -29.84 -16.28 28.81
CA THR A 3 -29.79 -15.02 28.04
C THR A 3 -28.71 -14.03 28.46
N SER A 4 -28.08 -14.20 29.63
CA SER A 4 -27.16 -13.19 30.18
C SER A 4 -25.73 -13.24 29.62
N ASN A 5 -25.31 -14.37 29.02
CA ASN A 5 -23.91 -14.59 28.60
C ASN A 5 -23.64 -14.37 27.11
N ARG A 6 -24.67 -14.13 26.29
CA ARG A 6 -24.50 -13.92 24.84
C ARG A 6 -24.10 -12.47 24.49
N LEU A 7 -24.50 -11.51 25.34
CA LEU A 7 -24.22 -10.08 25.12
C LEU A 7 -22.79 -9.68 25.51
N SER A 8 -22.21 -10.30 26.56
CA SER A 8 -20.84 -10.01 27.00
C SER A 8 -19.76 -10.43 26.01
N ILE A 9 -19.99 -11.50 25.25
CA ILE A 9 -19.06 -11.97 24.22
C ILE A 9 -18.99 -10.97 23.06
N ILE A 10 -20.13 -10.45 22.61
CA ILE A 10 -20.21 -9.52 21.48
C ILE A 10 -19.59 -8.16 21.84
N GLU A 11 -19.78 -7.68 23.07
CA GLU A 11 -19.12 -6.48 23.59
C GLU A 11 -17.60 -6.66 23.74
N ALA A 12 -17.14 -7.84 24.18
CA ALA A 12 -15.72 -8.18 24.23
C ALA A 12 -15.08 -8.25 22.83
N PHE A 13 -15.78 -8.80 21.84
CA PHE A 13 -15.31 -8.86 20.44
C PHE A 13 -15.18 -7.47 19.79
N GLY A 14 -15.93 -6.46 20.23
CA GLY A 14 -15.82 -5.09 19.72
C GLY A 14 -14.64 -4.29 20.29
N PHE A 15 -14.28 -4.52 21.56
CA PHE A 15 -13.27 -3.73 22.27
C PHE A 15 -11.87 -4.38 22.27
N TYR A 16 -11.81 -5.72 22.32
CA TYR A 16 -10.58 -6.50 22.39
C TYR A 16 -9.67 -6.41 21.15
N PRO A 17 -10.15 -6.40 19.88
CA PRO A 17 -9.26 -6.23 18.74
C PRO A 17 -8.61 -4.85 18.72
N PHE A 18 -9.29 -3.79 19.18
CA PHE A 18 -8.70 -2.45 19.21
C PHE A 18 -7.57 -2.31 20.23
N LEU A 19 -7.70 -2.90 21.41
CA LEU A 19 -6.71 -2.69 22.48
C LEU A 19 -5.43 -3.52 22.33
N ILE A 20 -5.50 -4.68 21.67
CA ILE A 20 -4.34 -5.57 21.51
C ILE A 20 -3.82 -5.56 20.08
N VAL A 21 -4.69 -5.61 19.07
CA VAL A 21 -4.23 -5.68 17.67
C VAL A 21 -3.65 -4.33 17.22
N TYR A 22 -4.27 -3.20 17.60
CA TYR A 22 -3.76 -1.88 17.20
C TYR A 22 -2.34 -1.58 17.69
N PRO A 23 -1.96 -1.76 18.98
CA PRO A 23 -0.57 -1.55 19.38
C PRO A 23 0.40 -2.54 18.72
N ILE A 24 0.00 -3.80 18.51
CA ILE A 24 0.82 -4.79 17.80
C ILE A 24 1.08 -4.34 16.36
N LEU A 25 0.04 -3.94 15.62
CA LEU A 25 0.15 -3.42 14.25
C LEU A 25 0.97 -2.11 14.20
N ARG A 26 0.81 -1.23 15.19
CA ARG A 26 1.59 0.01 15.30
C ARG A 26 3.08 -0.28 15.49
N LEU A 27 3.42 -1.20 16.40
CA LEU A 27 4.82 -1.60 16.64
C LEU A 27 5.41 -2.26 15.39
N PHE A 28 4.66 -3.14 14.73
CA PHE A 28 5.07 -3.75 13.47
C PHE A 28 5.33 -2.70 12.38
N LYS A 29 4.45 -1.71 12.22
CA LYS A 29 4.64 -0.61 11.25
C LYS A 29 5.85 0.26 11.57
N ILE A 30 6.17 0.48 12.85
CA ILE A 30 7.37 1.24 13.25
C ILE A 30 8.64 0.46 12.94
N ALA A 31 8.64 -0.86 13.18
CA ALA A 31 9.82 -1.70 12.98
C ALA A 31 10.09 -2.02 11.50
N PHE A 32 9.05 -2.29 10.70
CA PHE A 32 9.16 -2.79 9.33
C PHE A 32 8.63 -1.84 8.24
N GLY A 33 8.06 -0.70 8.62
CA GLY A 33 7.51 0.27 7.67
C GLY A 33 8.57 1.18 7.05
N ILE A 34 8.30 1.63 5.82
CA ILE A 34 9.09 2.67 5.16
C ILE A 34 8.87 4.01 5.89
N LYS A 35 9.96 4.74 6.15
CA LYS A 35 9.90 6.07 6.77
C LYS A 35 9.29 7.09 5.79
N PRO A 36 8.38 7.97 6.22
CA PRO A 36 7.76 8.98 5.35
C PRO A 36 8.78 9.84 4.58
N LYS A 37 9.88 10.22 5.24
CA LYS A 37 10.97 10.99 4.63
C LYS A 37 11.59 10.26 3.43
N THR A 38 11.86 8.97 3.57
CA THR A 38 12.51 8.15 2.52
C THR A 38 11.59 7.94 1.32
N GLY A 39 10.29 7.71 1.57
CA GLY A 39 9.30 7.61 0.50
C GLY A 39 9.12 8.94 -0.25
N ALA A 40 8.96 10.04 0.49
CA ALA A 40 8.82 11.38 -0.10
C ALA A 40 10.05 11.79 -0.91
N GLN A 41 11.26 11.47 -0.41
CA GLN A 41 12.51 11.78 -1.10
C GLN A 41 12.58 11.14 -2.49
N THR A 42 12.16 9.88 -2.63
CA THR A 42 12.18 9.18 -3.93
C THR A 42 11.22 9.84 -4.92
N THR A 43 10.06 10.28 -4.45
CA THR A 43 9.08 10.99 -5.31
C THR A 43 9.63 12.33 -5.78
N ILE A 44 10.24 13.10 -4.87
CA ILE A 44 10.88 14.38 -5.20
C ILE A 44 12.02 14.14 -6.20
N TYR A 45 12.88 13.15 -5.94
CA TYR A 45 13.97 12.79 -6.85
C TYR A 45 13.48 12.54 -8.28
N CYS A 46 12.43 11.73 -8.44
CA CYS A 46 11.84 11.45 -9.75
C CYS A 46 11.21 12.68 -10.42
N ALA A 47 10.70 13.63 -9.64
CA ALA A 47 10.03 14.82 -10.16
C ALA A 47 10.97 15.97 -10.53
N VAL A 48 12.16 16.04 -9.93
CA VAL A 48 13.05 17.20 -10.05
C VAL A 48 14.38 16.93 -10.75
N ASP A 49 14.83 15.68 -10.84
CA ASP A 49 16.11 15.35 -11.48
C ASP A 49 15.97 15.42 -13.01
N PRO A 50 16.58 16.41 -13.70
CA PRO A 50 16.47 16.56 -15.15
C PRO A 50 17.09 15.38 -15.92
N LEU A 51 18.01 14.64 -15.28
CA LEU A 51 18.61 13.45 -15.89
C LEU A 51 17.58 12.33 -16.07
N LEU A 52 16.42 12.41 -15.41
CA LEU A 52 15.34 11.45 -15.49
C LEU A 52 14.31 11.75 -16.58
N GLU A 53 14.41 12.89 -17.26
CA GLU A 53 13.47 13.30 -18.32
C GLU A 53 13.40 12.29 -19.48
N HIS A 54 14.47 11.52 -19.71
CA HIS A 54 14.55 10.51 -20.76
C HIS A 54 14.44 9.06 -20.23
N SER A 55 14.07 8.87 -18.96
CA SER A 55 14.12 7.59 -18.25
C SER A 55 12.80 6.82 -18.18
N GLY A 56 11.86 7.07 -19.10
CA GLY A 56 10.43 6.75 -19.00
C GLY A 56 10.03 5.33 -18.55
N ASP A 57 10.90 4.33 -18.71
CA ASP A 57 10.60 2.92 -18.42
C ASP A 57 11.17 2.40 -17.09
N LEU A 58 11.77 3.27 -16.27
CA LEU A 58 12.43 2.86 -15.02
C LEU A 58 11.53 3.01 -13.79
N TYR A 59 11.57 2.00 -12.93
CA TYR A 59 10.98 2.05 -11.59
C TYR A 59 12.03 2.48 -10.58
N PHE A 60 11.64 3.30 -9.60
CA PHE A 60 12.55 3.82 -8.58
C PHE A 60 12.12 3.45 -7.17
N GLU A 61 13.10 3.09 -6.33
CA GLU A 61 12.94 2.87 -4.91
C GLU A 61 14.19 3.40 -4.19
N HIS A 62 14.02 4.08 -3.04
CA HIS A 62 15.15 4.64 -2.29
C HIS A 62 16.09 5.54 -3.13
N CYS A 63 15.52 6.32 -4.07
CA CYS A 63 16.27 7.17 -5.02
C CYS A 63 17.23 6.39 -5.95
N ALA A 64 16.95 5.11 -6.22
CA ALA A 64 17.71 4.28 -7.13
C ALA A 64 16.78 3.45 -8.03
N VAL A 65 17.29 3.00 -9.18
CA VAL A 65 16.54 2.11 -10.08
C VAL A 65 16.26 0.80 -9.37
N SER A 66 15.01 0.36 -9.39
CA SER A 66 14.53 -0.88 -8.80
C SER A 66 13.89 -1.75 -9.87
N ARG A 67 13.99 -3.07 -9.68
CA ARG A 67 13.41 -4.04 -10.61
C ARG A 67 11.92 -4.21 -10.27
N PRO A 68 11.00 -3.97 -11.22
CA PRO A 68 9.59 -4.18 -10.97
C PRO A 68 9.26 -5.67 -10.83
N SER A 69 8.08 -5.95 -10.28
CA SER A 69 7.56 -7.32 -10.23
C SER A 69 7.31 -7.87 -11.65
N TRP A 70 7.34 -9.19 -11.82
CA TRP A 70 7.09 -9.83 -13.12
C TRP A 70 5.72 -9.48 -13.71
N LEU A 71 4.73 -9.22 -12.85
CA LEU A 71 3.38 -8.86 -13.26
C LEU A 71 3.33 -7.45 -13.86
N CYS A 72 4.17 -6.55 -13.37
CA CYS A 72 4.30 -5.19 -13.89
C CYS A 72 4.93 -5.13 -15.28
N THR A 73 5.69 -6.15 -15.68
CA THR A 73 6.33 -6.25 -17.01
C THR A 73 5.47 -6.98 -18.05
N HIS A 74 4.23 -7.33 -17.71
CA HIS A 74 3.38 -8.13 -18.57
C HIS A 74 2.38 -7.24 -19.35
N ASP A 75 2.76 -6.85 -20.57
CA ASP A 75 2.01 -5.88 -21.39
C ASP A 75 0.54 -6.26 -21.61
N ALA A 76 0.22 -7.55 -21.75
CA ALA A 76 -1.16 -7.99 -21.90
C ALA A 76 -2.02 -7.65 -20.67
N PHE A 77 -1.47 -7.74 -19.46
CA PHE A 77 -2.18 -7.36 -18.24
C PHE A 77 -2.29 -5.85 -18.08
N ALA A 78 -1.26 -5.10 -18.49
CA ALA A 78 -1.33 -3.63 -18.52
C ALA A 78 -2.46 -3.15 -19.45
N ASN A 79 -2.57 -3.72 -20.66
CA ASN A 79 -3.64 -3.39 -21.61
C ASN A 79 -5.03 -3.78 -21.08
N GLN A 80 -5.17 -4.96 -20.50
CA GLN A 80 -6.44 -5.41 -19.92
C GLN A 80 -6.85 -4.52 -18.74
N LEU A 81 -5.92 -4.18 -17.86
CA LEU A 81 -6.16 -3.30 -16.71
C LEU A 81 -6.60 -1.91 -17.18
N TRP A 82 -5.98 -1.37 -18.23
CA TRP A 82 -6.35 -0.09 -18.82
C TRP A 82 -7.80 -0.11 -19.32
N GLN A 83 -8.19 -1.13 -20.09
CA GLN A 83 -9.56 -1.28 -20.60
C GLN A 83 -10.61 -1.31 -19.49
N ILE A 84 -10.41 -2.16 -18.48
CA ILE A 84 -11.31 -2.28 -17.33
C ILE A 84 -11.39 -0.95 -16.57
N SER A 85 -10.26 -0.25 -16.42
CA SER A 85 -10.22 1.04 -15.72
C SER A 85 -10.99 2.13 -16.48
N CYS A 86 -10.89 2.14 -17.82
CA CYS A 86 -11.69 3.03 -18.65
C CYS A 86 -13.19 2.75 -18.48
N GLU A 87 -13.62 1.50 -18.61
CA GLU A 87 -15.02 1.10 -18.41
C GLU A 87 -15.55 1.45 -17.01
N ALA A 88 -14.71 1.31 -15.97
CA ALA A 88 -15.10 1.63 -14.59
C ALA A 88 -15.24 3.13 -14.31
N VAL A 89 -14.57 3.99 -15.09
CA VAL A 89 -14.54 5.44 -14.93
C VAL A 89 -15.45 6.16 -15.94
N GLU A 90 -16.10 5.43 -16.86
CA GLU A 90 -17.17 5.98 -17.70
C GLU A 90 -18.33 6.49 -16.82
N VAL A 91 -18.37 7.81 -16.59
CA VAL A 91 -19.43 8.57 -15.91
C VAL A 91 -20.53 8.93 -16.89
#